data_AF-A0A1B2DYD9-F1
#
_entry.id   AF-A0A1B2DYD9-F1
#
_cell.length_a   1.000
_cell.length_b   1.000
_cell.length_c   1.000
_cell.angle_alpha   90.00
_cell.angle_beta   90.00
_cell.angle_gamma   90.00
#
_symmetry.space_group_name_H-M   'P 1'
#
loop_
_entity.id
_entity.type
_entity.pdbx_description
1 polymer ?
#
loop_
_entity_poly.entity_id
_entity_poly.type
_entity_poly.pdbx_seq_one_letter_code
_entity_poly.pdbx_strand_id
1 'polypeptide(L)'
;MTVNRSWSRKLVCKKTICKHTISKKTSGKKRVGKKVRKSAFKAVSGIDQLISDGVFSKVQYQVEELDLNNEYNSSTSTFTPKQRGIYSLVASVSFTTITLTPVRMDLEIRVNGVPRISDEENFEPRTGKIDAAGIIQLMARDRVEVFARATGENGTILSGLATRFEGIRIN
;
A
#
# COMPACT_ATOMS: atom_id res chain seq x y z
N MET A 1 72.63 68.97 40.12
CA MET A 1 71.66 69.26 39.05
C MET A 1 71.25 67.94 38.40
N THR A 2 69.96 67.60 38.51
CA THR A 2 69.12 66.85 37.54
C THR A 2 69.53 65.41 37.08
N VAL A 3 69.08 64.37 37.83
CA VAL A 3 67.92 63.46 37.55
C VAL A 3 67.60 63.19 36.05
N ASN A 4 67.39 61.99 35.47
CA ASN A 4 66.73 60.73 35.87
C ASN A 4 67.08 59.58 34.85
N ARG A 5 67.27 58.32 35.28
CA ARG A 5 66.38 57.11 35.14
C ARG A 5 66.00 56.71 33.68
N SER A 6 65.87 55.43 33.29
CA SER A 6 65.30 54.29 33.99
C SER A 6 65.67 52.93 33.34
N TRP A 7 65.15 51.87 33.96
CA TRP A 7 65.65 50.50 34.04
C TRP A 7 64.77 49.47 33.30
N SER A 8 65.37 48.31 33.04
CA SER A 8 64.78 46.95 33.04
C SER A 8 63.77 46.51 31.96
N ARG A 9 64.16 45.49 31.18
CA ARG A 9 63.25 44.60 30.45
C ARG A 9 63.06 43.31 31.24
N LYS A 10 61.81 42.89 31.47
CA LYS A 10 61.44 41.46 31.61
C LYS A 10 60.05 41.23 30.99
N LEU A 11 59.95 40.13 30.25
CA LEU A 11 58.78 39.64 29.53
C LEU A 11 57.60 39.34 30.47
N VAL A 12 56.38 39.59 29.98
CA VAL A 12 55.16 38.96 30.49
C VAL A 12 54.36 38.42 29.30
N CYS A 13 54.12 37.11 29.33
CA CYS A 13 53.28 36.35 28.42
C CYS A 13 51.82 36.83 28.51
N LYS A 14 51.16 37.14 27.38
CA LYS A 14 49.73 37.48 27.34
C LYS A 14 48.93 36.37 26.66
N LYS A 15 48.04 35.75 27.45
CA LYS A 15 47.00 34.78 27.09
C LYS A 15 46.18 35.25 25.87
N THR A 16 46.03 34.38 24.88
CA THR A 16 45.04 34.53 23.80
C THR A 16 43.64 34.32 24.39
N ILE A 17 42.83 35.39 24.39
CA ILE A 17 41.39 35.32 24.74
C ILE A 17 40.63 34.96 23.45
N CYS A 18 40.11 33.74 23.38
CA CYS A 18 39.14 33.37 22.34
C CYS A 18 37.82 34.13 22.60
N LYS A 19 37.46 35.04 21.69
CA LYS A 19 36.16 35.72 21.73
C LYS A 19 35.07 34.71 21.39
N HIS A 20 34.24 34.36 22.37
CA HIS A 20 32.97 33.68 22.12
C HIS A 20 32.00 34.65 21.45
N THR A 21 31.81 34.52 20.14
CA THR A 21 30.68 35.15 19.46
C THR A 21 29.43 34.36 19.83
N ILE A 22 28.54 34.97 20.62
CA ILE A 22 27.22 34.43 20.92
C ILE A 22 26.41 34.49 19.61
N SER A 23 26.28 33.33 18.95
CA SER A 23 25.32 33.15 17.87
C SER A 23 23.91 33.27 18.45
N LYS A 24 23.16 34.29 18.03
CA LYS A 24 21.73 34.40 18.30
C LYS A 24 21.05 33.15 17.71
N LYS A 25 20.54 32.27 18.56
CA LYS A 25 19.64 31.19 18.14
C LYS A 25 18.38 31.83 17.57
N THR A 26 18.33 32.02 16.26
CA THR A 26 17.06 32.12 15.55
C THR A 26 16.34 30.80 15.74
N SER A 27 15.21 30.82 16.43
CA SER A 27 14.29 29.69 16.53
C SER A 27 13.78 29.39 15.12
N GLY A 28 14.46 28.48 14.43
CA GLY A 28 13.98 27.94 13.17
C GLY A 28 12.61 27.34 13.41
N LYS A 29 11.55 27.94 12.84
CA LYS A 29 10.24 27.30 12.73
C LYS A 29 10.49 25.93 12.10
N LYS A 30 10.32 24.84 12.86
CA LYS A 30 10.28 23.48 12.32
C LYS A 30 9.22 23.49 11.22
N ARG A 31 9.65 23.36 9.97
CA ARG A 31 8.74 23.00 8.88
C ARG A 31 8.16 21.65 9.29
N VAL A 32 6.90 21.63 9.71
CA VAL A 32 6.16 20.38 9.90
C VAL A 32 6.06 19.78 8.51
N GLY A 33 6.99 18.88 8.16
CA GLY A 33 6.92 18.13 6.92
C GLY A 33 5.55 17.45 6.87
N LYS A 34 4.85 17.60 5.75
CA LYS A 34 3.53 16.98 5.56
C LYS A 34 3.71 15.47 5.74
N LYS A 35 3.25 14.92 6.86
CA LYS A 35 3.34 13.48 7.16
C LYS A 35 2.48 12.76 6.11
N VAL A 36 3.13 12.16 5.12
CA VAL A 36 2.44 11.32 4.13
C VAL A 36 1.88 10.14 4.91
N ARG A 37 0.55 9.97 4.88
CA ARG A 37 -0.07 8.80 5.49
C ARG A 37 0.30 7.57 4.67
N LYS A 38 0.76 6.51 5.35
CA LYS A 38 0.95 5.21 4.73
C LYS A 38 -0.40 4.70 4.27
N SER A 39 -0.42 3.98 3.15
CA SER A 39 -1.63 3.39 2.58
C SER A 39 -1.31 1.93 2.33
N ALA A 40 -2.01 1.05 3.03
CA ALA A 40 -1.97 -0.39 2.84
C ALA A 40 -3.25 -1.00 3.40
N PHE A 41 -3.74 -2.05 2.75
CA PHE A 41 -4.88 -2.83 3.23
C PHE A 41 -4.69 -4.31 2.93
N LYS A 42 -5.39 -5.15 3.68
CA LYS A 42 -5.52 -6.58 3.43
C LYS A 42 -6.90 -7.04 3.91
N ALA A 43 -7.61 -7.78 3.06
CA ALA A 43 -8.86 -8.42 3.40
C ALA A 43 -8.94 -9.82 2.80
N VAL A 44 -9.71 -10.70 3.45
CA VAL A 44 -9.95 -12.08 3.02
C VAL A 44 -11.45 -12.36 2.91
N SER A 45 -11.81 -13.37 2.14
CA SER A 45 -13.19 -13.84 2.08
C SER A 45 -13.59 -14.51 3.40
N GLY A 46 -14.75 -14.11 3.94
CA GLY A 46 -15.32 -14.68 5.16
C GLY A 46 -16.47 -15.66 4.91
N ILE A 47 -16.99 -15.72 3.68
CA ILE A 47 -18.14 -16.57 3.32
C ILE A 47 -17.94 -17.08 1.89
N ASP A 48 -18.22 -18.37 1.68
CA ASP A 48 -18.21 -18.96 0.35
C ASP A 48 -19.19 -18.24 -0.59
N GLN A 49 -18.78 -18.04 -1.83
CA GLN A 49 -19.53 -17.28 -2.81
C GLN A 49 -19.75 -18.11 -4.07
N LEU A 50 -21.02 -18.35 -4.41
CA LEU A 50 -21.39 -18.96 -5.69
C LEU A 50 -21.14 -17.97 -6.84
N ILE A 51 -20.59 -18.46 -7.94
CA ILE A 51 -20.44 -17.74 -9.20
C ILE A 51 -21.07 -18.54 -10.34
N SER A 52 -21.70 -17.83 -11.27
CA SER A 52 -22.36 -18.43 -12.43
C SER A 52 -21.41 -18.51 -13.63
N ASP A 53 -21.59 -19.55 -14.42
CA ASP A 53 -20.88 -19.74 -15.69
C ASP A 53 -21.02 -18.53 -16.61
N GLY A 54 -19.90 -18.10 -17.19
CA GLY A 54 -19.82 -17.02 -18.18
C GLY A 54 -20.06 -15.61 -17.63
N VAL A 55 -20.33 -15.44 -16.33
CA VAL A 55 -20.69 -14.14 -15.73
C VAL A 55 -19.62 -13.64 -14.77
N PHE A 56 -19.14 -12.42 -14.99
CA PHE A 56 -18.28 -11.73 -14.02
C PHE A 56 -19.05 -11.38 -12.74
N SER A 57 -18.62 -11.97 -11.63
CA SER A 57 -19.15 -11.71 -10.30
C SER A 57 -18.13 -10.94 -9.48
N LYS A 58 -18.58 -9.90 -8.76
CA LYS A 58 -17.71 -9.18 -7.82
C LYS A 58 -17.33 -10.10 -6.67
N VAL A 59 -16.03 -10.30 -6.45
CA VAL A 59 -15.52 -11.15 -5.37
C VAL A 59 -15.68 -10.42 -4.04
N GLN A 60 -16.14 -11.14 -3.02
CA GLN A 60 -16.33 -10.59 -1.68
C GLN A 60 -15.15 -10.94 -0.76
N TYR A 61 -14.58 -9.92 -0.11
CA TYR A 61 -13.54 -10.03 0.91
C TYR A 61 -13.97 -9.26 2.17
N GLN A 62 -14.84 -9.89 2.96
CA GLN A 62 -15.58 -9.24 4.04
C GLN A 62 -14.76 -9.08 5.33
N VAL A 63 -13.66 -9.82 5.48
CA VAL A 63 -12.84 -9.82 6.70
C VAL A 63 -11.62 -8.93 6.47
N GLU A 64 -11.63 -7.74 7.08
CA GLU A 64 -10.48 -6.83 7.06
C GLU A 64 -9.43 -7.27 8.09
N GLU A 65 -8.19 -7.50 7.64
CA GLU A 65 -7.05 -7.86 8.50
C GLU A 65 -6.11 -6.66 8.75
N LEU A 66 -6.08 -5.71 7.81
CA LEU A 66 -5.25 -4.50 7.88
C LEU A 66 -5.90 -3.38 7.08
N ASP A 67 -5.91 -2.17 7.65
CA ASP A 67 -6.13 -0.93 6.91
C ASP A 67 -5.43 0.26 7.58
N LEU A 68 -4.32 0.71 7.00
CA LEU A 68 -3.50 1.78 7.57
C LEU A 68 -4.10 3.19 7.44
N ASN A 69 -5.08 3.39 6.55
CA ASN A 69 -5.63 4.71 6.27
C ASN A 69 -7.16 4.74 6.11
N ASN A 70 -7.86 3.66 6.50
CA ASN A 70 -9.31 3.50 6.39
C ASN A 70 -9.78 3.75 4.95
N GLU A 71 -9.15 3.06 4.00
CA GLU A 71 -9.36 3.14 2.55
C GLU A 71 -10.08 1.92 1.98
N TYR A 72 -10.14 0.82 2.73
CA TYR A 72 -10.90 -0.37 2.38
C TYR A 72 -12.28 -0.32 3.02
N ASN A 73 -13.29 -0.80 2.29
CA ASN A 73 -14.65 -0.97 2.81
C ASN A 73 -15.06 -2.43 2.66
N SER A 74 -15.01 -3.18 3.76
CA SER A 74 -15.34 -4.61 3.84
C SER A 74 -16.77 -4.95 3.46
N SER A 75 -17.74 -4.06 3.71
CA SER A 75 -19.15 -4.29 3.34
C SER A 75 -19.37 -4.30 1.83
N THR A 76 -18.46 -3.67 1.08
CA THR A 76 -18.56 -3.58 -0.38
C THR A 76 -17.39 -4.27 -1.08
N SER A 77 -16.39 -4.76 -0.37
CA SER A 77 -15.14 -5.28 -0.93
C SER A 77 -14.46 -4.30 -1.91
N THR A 78 -14.31 -3.05 -1.47
CA THR A 78 -13.83 -1.95 -2.32
C THR A 78 -12.68 -1.23 -1.66
N PHE A 79 -11.57 -1.07 -2.38
CA PHE A 79 -10.47 -0.19 -1.98
C PHE A 79 -10.62 1.17 -2.68
N THR A 80 -10.52 2.25 -1.91
CA THR A 80 -10.62 3.63 -2.38
C THR A 80 -9.45 4.47 -1.85
N PRO A 81 -8.35 4.64 -2.61
CA PRO A 81 -7.21 5.39 -2.15
C PRO A 81 -7.57 6.85 -1.88
N LYS A 82 -7.09 7.41 -0.77
CA LYS A 82 -7.27 8.82 -0.40
C LYS A 82 -6.21 9.72 -1.03
N GLN A 83 -5.16 9.15 -1.61
CA GLN A 83 -4.10 9.90 -2.27
C GLN A 83 -3.73 9.30 -3.61
N ARG A 84 -3.31 10.15 -4.54
CA ARG A 84 -2.64 9.72 -5.77
C ARG A 84 -1.32 9.03 -5.42
N GLY A 85 -1.02 7.93 -6.09
CA GLY A 85 0.23 7.19 -5.90
C GLY A 85 0.39 6.03 -6.86
N ILE A 86 1.56 5.40 -6.78
CA ILE A 86 1.80 4.08 -7.38
C ILE A 86 1.48 3.04 -6.31
N TYR A 87 0.70 2.04 -6.68
CA TYR A 87 0.21 0.99 -5.80
C TYR A 87 0.63 -0.37 -6.34
N SER A 88 1.07 -1.26 -5.44
CA SER A 88 1.12 -2.70 -5.72
C SER A 88 -0.18 -3.31 -5.21
N LEU A 89 -0.88 -4.04 -6.07
CA LEU A 89 -2.14 -4.71 -5.76
C LEU A 89 -2.01 -6.20 -6.05
N VAL A 90 -2.61 -7.01 -5.18
CA VAL A 90 -2.72 -8.47 -5.34
C VAL A 90 -4.13 -8.89 -4.97
N ALA A 91 -4.77 -9.65 -5.84
CA ALA A 91 -6.03 -10.32 -5.57
C ALA A 91 -5.89 -11.81 -5.86
N SER A 92 -6.59 -12.63 -5.09
CA SER A 92 -6.64 -14.07 -5.32
C SER A 92 -8.01 -14.64 -5.05
N VAL A 93 -8.28 -15.76 -5.70
CA VAL A 93 -9.49 -16.56 -5.54
C VAL A 93 -9.09 -18.02 -5.46
N SER A 94 -9.45 -18.68 -4.36
CA SER A 94 -9.54 -20.13 -4.28
C SER A 94 -10.95 -20.54 -4.68
N PHE A 95 -11.10 -21.58 -5.49
CA PHE A 95 -12.41 -22.01 -5.97
C PHE A 95 -12.52 -23.52 -6.12
N THR A 96 -13.75 -24.00 -6.27
CA THR A 96 -14.12 -25.38 -6.61
C THR A 96 -15.26 -25.39 -7.63
N THR A 97 -15.35 -26.46 -8.41
CA THR A 97 -16.39 -26.68 -9.43
C THR A 97 -17.14 -27.98 -9.11
N ILE A 98 -18.34 -28.17 -9.66
CA ILE A 98 -19.19 -29.32 -9.28
C ILE A 98 -18.82 -30.56 -10.10
N THR A 99 -18.58 -30.39 -11.40
CA THR A 99 -18.24 -31.50 -12.30
C THR A 99 -16.75 -31.62 -12.57
N LEU A 100 -16.36 -32.73 -13.22
CA LEU A 100 -15.02 -32.97 -13.74
C LEU A 100 -14.84 -32.42 -15.18
N THR A 101 -15.47 -31.28 -15.50
CA THR A 101 -15.28 -30.58 -16.79
C THR A 101 -14.26 -29.45 -16.65
N PRO A 102 -13.24 -29.34 -17.52
CA PRO A 102 -12.27 -28.23 -17.46
C PRO A 102 -12.95 -26.86 -17.40
N VAL A 103 -12.46 -25.99 -16.54
CA VAL A 103 -13.00 -24.64 -16.35
C VAL A 103 -11.89 -23.62 -16.57
N ARG A 104 -12.19 -22.59 -17.33
CA ARG A 104 -11.35 -21.39 -17.41
C ARG A 104 -11.77 -20.41 -16.33
N MET A 105 -10.81 -19.91 -15.57
CA MET A 105 -11.03 -18.82 -14.61
C MET A 105 -10.40 -17.54 -15.11
N ASP A 106 -11.16 -16.45 -15.05
CA ASP A 106 -10.66 -15.09 -15.23
C ASP A 106 -10.73 -14.36 -13.87
N LEU A 107 -9.67 -13.66 -13.51
CA LEU A 107 -9.64 -12.78 -12.34
C LEU A 107 -9.22 -11.37 -12.77
N GLU A 108 -10.00 -10.37 -12.41
CA GLU A 108 -9.76 -8.98 -12.80
C GLU A 108 -9.79 -8.05 -11.59
N ILE A 109 -8.73 -7.24 -11.45
CA ILE A 109 -8.75 -6.03 -10.63
C ILE A 109 -9.19 -4.88 -11.53
N ARG A 110 -10.36 -4.32 -11.23
CA ARG A 110 -10.96 -3.23 -11.97
C ARG A 110 -10.76 -1.91 -11.24
N VAL A 111 -10.43 -0.88 -12.00
CA VAL A 111 -10.39 0.52 -11.54
C VAL A 111 -11.53 1.27 -12.21
N ASN A 112 -12.46 1.80 -11.42
CA ASN A 112 -13.67 2.48 -11.90
C ASN A 112 -14.47 1.61 -12.90
N GLY A 113 -14.53 0.30 -12.64
CA GLY A 113 -15.23 -0.67 -13.50
C GLY A 113 -14.45 -1.15 -14.73
N VAL A 114 -13.26 -0.61 -14.99
CA VAL A 114 -12.42 -1.02 -16.14
C VAL A 114 -11.32 -1.97 -15.66
N PRO A 115 -11.16 -3.17 -16.26
CA PRO A 115 -10.05 -4.08 -15.93
C PRO A 115 -8.70 -3.42 -16.17
N ARG A 116 -7.79 -3.51 -15.18
CA ARG A 116 -6.44 -2.95 -15.28
C ARG A 116 -5.32 -3.93 -14.95
N ILE A 117 -5.62 -4.93 -14.13
CA ILE A 117 -4.75 -6.06 -13.83
C ILE A 117 -5.65 -7.28 -13.95
N SER A 118 -5.21 -8.30 -14.68
CA SER A 118 -5.99 -9.51 -14.88
C SER A 118 -5.08 -10.72 -14.99
N ASP A 119 -5.64 -11.88 -14.70
CA ASP A 119 -5.05 -13.17 -15.01
C ASP A 119 -6.14 -14.10 -15.57
N GLU A 120 -5.72 -15.06 -16.38
CA GLU A 120 -6.58 -16.09 -16.94
C GLU A 120 -5.86 -17.44 -16.95
N GLU A 121 -6.54 -18.48 -16.47
CA GLU A 121 -5.95 -19.83 -16.44
C GLU A 121 -7.02 -20.90 -16.69
N ASN A 122 -6.62 -21.96 -17.39
CA ASN A 122 -7.43 -23.17 -17.53
C ASN A 122 -7.08 -24.13 -16.40
N PHE A 123 -8.09 -24.54 -15.65
CA PHE A 123 -7.94 -25.50 -14.58
C PHE A 123 -8.55 -26.84 -14.98
N GLU A 124 -7.81 -27.89 -14.65
CA GLU A 124 -8.43 -29.20 -14.51
C GLU A 124 -9.38 -29.19 -13.31
N PRO A 125 -10.56 -29.78 -13.44
CA PRO A 125 -11.67 -29.57 -12.52
C PRO A 125 -11.49 -30.32 -11.20
N ARG A 126 -11.56 -29.57 -10.09
CA ARG A 126 -11.74 -30.04 -8.70
C ARG A 126 -11.70 -28.83 -7.77
N THR A 127 -10.57 -28.14 -7.83
CA THR A 127 -10.18 -27.02 -6.98
C THR A 127 -9.04 -26.30 -7.66
N GLY A 128 -9.03 -24.98 -7.62
CA GLY A 128 -7.93 -24.20 -8.16
C GLY A 128 -7.72 -22.92 -7.37
N LYS A 129 -6.61 -22.25 -7.66
CA LYS A 129 -6.30 -20.92 -7.13
C LYS A 129 -5.71 -20.09 -8.25
N ILE A 130 -6.23 -18.88 -8.42
CA ILE A 130 -5.73 -17.89 -9.37
C ILE A 130 -5.38 -16.61 -8.61
N ASP A 131 -4.29 -15.94 -8.99
CA ASP A 131 -3.83 -14.69 -8.40
C ASP A 131 -3.57 -13.66 -9.51
N ALA A 132 -4.16 -12.47 -9.40
CA ALA A 132 -3.89 -11.33 -10.28
C ALA A 132 -3.09 -10.29 -9.48
N ALA A 133 -1.92 -9.90 -10.00
CA ALA A 133 -1.02 -8.97 -9.31
C ALA A 133 -0.42 -7.95 -10.27
N GLY A 134 -0.22 -6.72 -9.79
CA GLY A 134 0.35 -5.68 -10.64
C GLY A 134 0.63 -4.37 -9.91
N ILE A 135 1.40 -3.52 -10.59
CA ILE A 135 1.72 -2.17 -10.16
C ILE A 135 0.92 -1.18 -11.00
N ILE A 136 0.19 -0.27 -10.35
CA ILE A 136 -0.69 0.68 -11.03
C ILE A 136 -0.64 2.06 -10.40
N GLN A 137 -0.74 3.09 -11.22
CA GLN A 137 -1.00 4.44 -10.75
C GLN A 137 -2.49 4.62 -10.48
N LEU A 138 -2.83 4.97 -9.24
CA LEU A 138 -4.19 5.31 -8.85
C LEU A 138 -4.30 6.80 -8.52
N MET A 139 -5.47 7.36 -8.82
CA MET A 139 -5.90 8.67 -8.39
C MET A 139 -6.68 8.56 -7.08
N ALA A 140 -6.70 9.65 -6.31
CA ALA A 140 -7.54 9.69 -5.13
C ALA A 140 -9.01 9.49 -5.55
N ARG A 141 -9.74 8.66 -4.79
CA ARG A 141 -11.15 8.29 -5.00
C ARG A 141 -11.43 7.31 -6.15
N ASP A 142 -10.40 6.77 -6.80
CA ASP A 142 -10.60 5.63 -7.69
C ASP A 142 -11.26 4.47 -6.94
N ARG A 143 -12.20 3.79 -7.59
CA ARG A 143 -12.85 2.60 -7.03
C ARG A 143 -12.13 1.36 -7.52
N VAL A 144 -11.48 0.64 -6.62
CA VAL A 144 -10.76 -0.60 -6.95
C VAL A 144 -11.52 -1.80 -6.39
N GLU A 145 -11.88 -2.71 -7.29
CA GLU A 145 -12.74 -3.87 -7.03
C GLU A 145 -12.21 -5.09 -7.77
N VAL A 146 -12.54 -6.29 -7.29
CA VAL A 146 -12.13 -7.55 -7.91
C VAL A 146 -13.34 -8.28 -8.46
N PHE A 147 -13.20 -8.82 -9.66
CA PHE A 147 -14.22 -9.63 -10.32
C PHE A 147 -13.62 -10.96 -10.77
N ALA A 148 -14.39 -12.03 -10.62
CA ALA A 148 -14.03 -13.35 -11.11
C ALA A 148 -15.11 -13.88 -12.05
N ARG A 149 -14.70 -14.68 -13.02
CA ARG A 149 -15.60 -15.41 -13.93
C ARG A 149 -15.09 -16.83 -14.09
N ALA A 150 -15.98 -17.80 -13.92
CA ALA A 150 -15.77 -19.17 -14.37
C ALA A 150 -16.40 -19.33 -15.76
N THR A 151 -15.73 -20.02 -16.68
CA THR A 151 -16.27 -20.37 -18.00
C THR A 151 -16.16 -21.87 -18.20
N GLY A 152 -17.29 -22.52 -18.51
CA GLY A 152 -17.43 -23.96 -18.68
C GLY A 152 -18.38 -24.59 -17.66
N GLU A 153 -18.51 -23.99 -16.48
CA GLU A 153 -19.41 -24.43 -15.41
C GLU A 153 -19.58 -23.34 -14.34
N ASN A 154 -20.62 -23.46 -13.51
CA ASN A 154 -20.71 -22.74 -12.25
C ASN A 154 -19.55 -23.15 -11.31
N GLY A 155 -19.19 -22.24 -10.39
CA GLY A 155 -18.17 -22.51 -9.39
C GLY A 155 -18.52 -21.89 -8.04
N THR A 156 -17.77 -22.29 -7.03
CA THR A 156 -17.82 -21.70 -5.69
C THR A 156 -16.46 -21.13 -5.35
N ILE A 157 -16.40 -19.83 -5.12
CA ILE A 157 -15.25 -19.18 -4.49
C ILE A 157 -15.26 -19.58 -3.02
N LEU A 158 -14.15 -20.16 -2.56
CA LEU A 158 -13.98 -20.63 -1.20
C LEU A 158 -13.52 -19.48 -0.31
N SER A 159 -14.10 -19.39 0.88
CA SER A 159 -13.66 -18.46 1.93
C SER A 159 -12.31 -18.83 2.54
N GLY A 160 -11.71 -17.89 3.26
CA GLY A 160 -10.45 -18.07 3.95
C GLY A 160 -9.25 -17.37 3.29
N LEU A 161 -8.07 -17.59 3.86
CA LEU A 161 -6.84 -16.85 3.57
C LEU A 161 -6.36 -16.97 2.11
N ALA A 162 -6.76 -18.02 1.41
CA ALA A 162 -6.41 -18.26 0.01
C ALA A 162 -7.19 -17.35 -0.97
N THR A 163 -8.30 -16.77 -0.52
CA THR A 163 -9.11 -15.79 -1.26
C THR A 163 -8.91 -14.44 -0.58
N ARG A 164 -7.94 -13.66 -1.07
CA ARG A 164 -7.53 -12.38 -0.45
C ARG A 164 -7.45 -11.24 -1.45
N PHE A 165 -7.59 -10.01 -0.95
CA PHE A 165 -7.32 -8.79 -1.68
C PHE A 165 -6.50 -7.85 -0.82
N GLU A 166 -5.33 -7.45 -1.33
CA GLU A 166 -4.36 -6.67 -0.59
C GLU A 166 -3.67 -5.66 -1.50
N GLY A 167 -3.19 -4.59 -0.88
CA GLY A 167 -2.51 -3.54 -1.62
C GLY A 167 -1.71 -2.63 -0.72
N ILE A 168 -0.68 -2.02 -1.30
CA ILE A 168 0.17 -1.05 -0.63
C ILE A 168 0.60 0.04 -1.60
N ARG A 169 0.59 1.29 -1.12
CA ARG A 169 1.20 2.40 -1.84
C ARG A 169 2.71 2.33 -1.73
N ILE A 170 3.40 2.35 -2.86
CA ILE A 170 4.85 2.38 -2.95
C ILE A 170 5.32 3.82 -2.65
N ASN A 171 6.32 3.95 -1.79
CA ASN A 171 6.93 5.22 -1.40
C ASN A 171 8.21 5.49 -2.20
#